data_AF-A0A091DVN7-F1
#
_entry.id   AF-A0A091DVN7-F1
#
_cell.length_a   1.000
_cell.length_b   1.000
_cell.length_c   1.000
_cell.angle_alpha   90.00
_cell.angle_beta   90.00
_cell.angle_gamma   90.00
#
_symmetry.space_group_name_H-M   'P 1'
#
loop_
_entity.id
_entity.type
_entity.pdbx_description
1 polymer ?
#
loop_
_entity_poly.entity_id
_entity_poly.type
_entity_poly.pdbx_seq_one_letter_code
_entity_poly.pdbx_strand_id
1 'polypeptide(L)'
;MTPYDFILAVTTDEPKYEFKRAVYVATGLKLSPHLVNTVFKIFDVDKDDQLSYKEFIGIMKDRLHRGFRGYKTVQKYPTFKSCLKKELHSR
;
A
#
# COMPACT_ATOMS: atom_id res chain seq x y z
N MET A 1 20.17 -0.22 0.81
CA MET A 1 18.98 -0.78 1.48
C MET A 1 18.02 -1.22 0.39
N THR A 2 17.83 -2.52 0.25
CA THR A 2 16.89 -3.08 -0.71
C THR A 2 15.44 -2.93 -0.19
N PRO A 3 14.41 -3.01 -1.05
CA PRO A 3 13.03 -3.00 -0.60
C PRO A 3 12.71 -4.12 0.42
N TYR A 4 13.38 -5.27 0.30
CA TYR A 4 13.25 -6.39 1.23
C TYR A 4 13.81 -6.07 2.61
N ASP A 5 14.95 -5.35 2.68
CA ASP A 5 15.54 -4.91 3.95
C ASP A 5 14.61 -3.95 4.69
N PHE A 6 13.91 -3.06 3.96
CA PHE A 6 12.93 -2.13 4.54
C PHE A 6 11.75 -2.89 5.17
N ILE A 7 11.22 -3.87 4.44
CA ILE A 7 10.07 -4.66 4.89
C ILE A 7 10.43 -5.48 6.13
N LEU A 8 11.57 -6.17 6.11
CA LEU A 8 11.99 -7.01 7.22
C LEU A 8 12.18 -6.18 8.49
N ALA A 9 12.80 -5.00 8.35
CA ALA A 9 13.02 -4.04 9.43
C ALA A 9 11.71 -3.64 10.11
N VAL A 10 10.64 -3.36 9.35
CA VAL A 10 9.35 -2.93 9.93
C VAL A 10 8.61 -4.07 10.66
N THR A 11 9.01 -5.34 10.46
CA THR A 11 8.30 -6.53 10.96
C THR A 11 9.02 -7.30 12.09
N THR A 12 10.10 -6.78 12.68
CA THR A 12 10.83 -7.43 13.79
C THR A 12 10.38 -6.94 15.17
N ASP A 13 10.84 -7.60 16.25
CA ASP A 13 10.52 -7.32 17.67
C ASP A 13 10.72 -5.85 18.14
N GLU A 14 11.44 -5.03 17.36
CA GLU A 14 11.60 -3.58 17.59
C GLU A 14 11.05 -2.74 16.40
N PRO A 15 9.75 -2.88 16.07
CA PRO A 15 9.22 -2.45 14.77
C PRO A 15 9.23 -0.92 14.62
N LYS A 16 9.09 -0.18 15.72
CA LYS A 16 9.07 1.30 15.72
C LYS A 16 10.47 1.89 15.49
N TYR A 17 11.51 1.28 16.05
CA TYR A 17 12.90 1.73 15.85
C TYR A 17 13.34 1.48 14.41
N GLU A 18 13.09 0.27 13.91
CA GLU A 18 13.48 -0.11 12.58
C GLU A 18 12.65 0.61 11.50
N PHE A 19 11.36 0.85 11.71
CA PHE A 19 10.57 1.75 10.85
C PHE A 19 11.18 3.16 10.78
N LYS A 20 11.55 3.74 11.92
CA LYS A 20 12.18 5.07 11.98
C LYS A 20 13.52 5.08 11.23
N ARG A 21 14.33 4.04 11.38
CA ARG A 21 15.60 3.88 10.66
C ARG A 21 15.37 3.74 9.16
N ALA A 22 14.43 2.92 8.75
CA ALA A 22 14.10 2.67 7.35
C ALA A 22 13.61 3.95 6.65
N VAL A 23 12.75 4.74 7.32
CA VAL A 23 12.32 6.07 6.82
C VAL A 23 13.52 7.02 6.68
N TYR A 24 14.42 7.06 7.68
CA TYR A 24 15.61 7.91 7.61
C TYR A 24 16.52 7.52 6.45
N VAL A 25 16.77 6.24 6.23
CA VAL A 25 17.60 5.76 5.11
C VAL A 25 16.94 6.04 3.76
N ALA A 26 15.62 5.90 3.65
CA ALA A 26 14.89 6.09 2.39
C ALA A 26 14.69 7.57 2.02
N THR A 27 14.59 8.47 3.00
CA THR A 27 14.15 9.86 2.78
C THR A 27 15.09 10.93 3.33
N GLY A 28 16.05 10.56 4.17
CA GLY A 28 16.90 11.49 4.94
C GLY A 28 16.20 12.18 6.11
N LEU A 29 14.91 11.92 6.34
CA LEU A 29 14.12 12.59 7.38
C LEU A 29 14.20 11.87 8.73
N LYS A 30 14.39 12.64 9.81
CA LYS A 30 14.33 12.12 11.19
C LYS A 30 12.93 12.35 11.75
N LEU A 31 12.18 11.26 11.94
CA LEU A 31 10.86 11.33 12.55
C LEU A 31 10.93 11.48 14.07
N SER A 32 10.01 12.26 14.65
CA SER A 32 9.84 12.34 16.09
C SER A 32 9.18 11.07 16.63
N PRO A 33 9.44 10.67 17.90
CA PRO A 33 8.78 9.50 18.49
C PRO A 33 7.26 9.58 18.46
N HIS A 34 6.70 10.79 18.66
CA HIS A 34 5.26 11.01 18.61
C HIS A 34 4.69 10.75 17.21
N LEU A 35 5.39 11.17 16.15
CA LEU A 35 4.98 10.88 14.76
C LEU A 35 4.97 9.38 14.47
N VAL A 36 6.01 8.66 14.89
CA VAL A 36 6.08 7.20 14.71
C VAL A 36 4.92 6.52 15.44
N ASN A 37 4.67 6.90 16.68
CA ASN A 37 3.57 6.34 17.47
C ASN A 37 2.19 6.62 16.83
N THR A 38 1.97 7.84 16.34
CA THR A 38 0.72 8.20 15.67
C THR A 38 0.53 7.41 14.38
N VAL A 39 1.60 7.20 13.59
CA VAL A 39 1.53 6.37 12.37
C VAL A 39 1.14 4.94 12.71
N PHE A 40 1.78 4.31 13.69
CA PHE A 40 1.43 2.94 14.10
C PHE A 40 -0.03 2.85 14.55
N LYS A 41 -0.49 3.76 15.43
CA LYS A 41 -1.89 3.78 15.89
C LYS A 41 -2.94 3.97 14.79
N ILE A 42 -2.59 4.63 13.69
CA ILE A 42 -3.52 4.88 12.58
C ILE A 42 -3.67 3.63 11.69
N PHE A 43 -2.60 2.84 11.55
CA PHE A 43 -2.53 1.77 10.55
C PHE A 43 -2.49 0.36 11.12
N ASP A 44 -2.34 0.23 12.44
CA ASP A 44 -2.52 -0.99 13.22
C ASP A 44 -4.03 -1.32 13.29
N VAL A 45 -4.44 -2.34 12.52
CA VAL A 45 -5.85 -2.71 12.35
C VAL A 45 -6.29 -3.67 13.45
N ASP A 46 -5.42 -4.60 13.85
CA ASP A 46 -5.70 -5.63 14.85
C ASP A 46 -5.34 -5.21 16.28
N LYS A 47 -4.71 -4.04 16.45
CA LYS A 47 -4.37 -3.37 17.71
C LYS A 47 -3.30 -4.10 18.50
N ASP A 48 -2.33 -4.69 17.82
CA ASP A 48 -1.21 -5.40 18.43
C ASP A 48 0.01 -4.51 18.72
N ASP A 49 -0.10 -3.20 18.45
CA ASP A 49 0.96 -2.19 18.57
C ASP A 49 2.13 -2.37 17.59
N GLN A 50 1.98 -3.25 16.60
CA GLN A 50 2.93 -3.53 15.53
C GLN A 50 2.35 -3.15 14.16
N LEU A 51 3.14 -3.37 13.11
CA LEU A 51 2.70 -3.25 11.73
C LEU A 51 3.13 -4.49 10.97
N SER A 52 2.20 -5.42 10.80
CA SER A 52 2.44 -6.60 9.99
C SER A 52 2.77 -6.21 8.53
N TYR A 53 3.44 -7.11 7.81
CA TYR A 53 3.71 -6.93 6.39
C TYR A 53 2.46 -6.57 5.58
N LYS A 54 1.32 -7.18 5.92
CA LYS A 54 0.03 -6.96 5.25
C LYS A 54 -0.48 -5.55 5.47
N GLU A 55 -0.39 -5.04 6.69
CA GLU A 55 -0.80 -3.67 7.04
C GLU A 55 0.13 -2.67 6.38
N PHE A 56 1.44 -2.86 6.50
CA PHE A 56 2.45 -2.00 5.90
C PHE A 56 2.29 -1.88 4.37
N ILE A 57 2.15 -3.00 3.65
CA ILE A 57 1.89 -2.99 2.20
C ILE A 57 0.51 -2.39 1.89
N GLY A 58 -0.48 -2.58 2.75
CA GLY A 58 -1.78 -1.92 2.66
C GLY A 58 -1.65 -0.40 2.62
N ILE A 59 -0.82 0.18 3.51
CA ILE A 59 -0.51 1.62 3.54
C ILE A 59 0.13 2.07 2.22
N MET A 60 1.18 1.37 1.79
CA MET A 60 1.94 1.75 0.59
C MET A 60 1.07 1.66 -0.68
N LYS A 61 0.19 0.66 -0.76
CA LYS A 61 -0.78 0.54 -1.84
C LYS A 61 -1.85 1.63 -1.77
N ASP A 62 -2.41 1.96 -0.61
CA ASP A 62 -3.38 3.06 -0.49
C ASP A 62 -2.80 4.38 -1.00
N ARG A 63 -1.52 4.64 -0.70
CA ARG A 63 -0.80 5.84 -1.17
C ARG A 63 -0.57 5.85 -2.67
N LEU A 64 -0.25 4.71 -3.31
CA LEU A 64 -0.14 4.62 -4.78
C LEU A 64 -1.45 4.99 -5.50
N HIS A 65 -2.61 4.78 -4.85
CA HIS A 65 -3.91 5.12 -5.43
C HIS A 65 -4.33 6.58 -5.24
N ARG A 66 -3.62 7.36 -4.39
CA ARG A 66 -3.85 8.80 -4.22
C ARG A 66 -3.14 9.56 -5.34
N GLY A 67 -3.73 9.54 -6.55
CA GLY A 67 -3.27 10.31 -7.72
C GLY A 67 -3.28 9.56 -9.05
N PHE A 68 -3.35 8.23 -9.05
CA PHE A 68 -3.26 7.39 -10.26
C PHE A 68 -4.50 6.53 -10.55
N ARG A 69 -5.70 6.97 -10.17
CA ARG A 69 -6.89 6.67 -11.01
C ARG A 69 -7.00 7.71 -12.13
N GLY A 70 -5.92 7.93 -12.87
CA GLY A 70 -6.01 8.41 -14.23
C GLY A 70 -6.76 7.34 -15.03
N TYR A 71 -7.99 7.64 -15.43
CA TYR A 71 -8.92 6.72 -16.09
C TYR A 71 -9.21 5.43 -15.30
N LYS A 72 -10.31 5.41 -14.53
CA LYS A 72 -11.11 4.18 -14.59
C LYS A 72 -11.43 4.00 -16.08
N THR A 73 -10.88 2.98 -16.72
CA THR A 73 -11.40 2.54 -18.00
C THR A 73 -12.92 2.44 -17.85
N VAL A 74 -13.60 3.11 -18.78
CA VAL A 74 -15.05 3.14 -18.90
C VAL A 74 -15.59 1.74 -18.63
N GLN A 75 -16.63 1.71 -17.81
CA GLN A 75 -17.29 0.55 -17.22
C GLN A 75 -17.09 -0.78 -17.96
N LYS A 76 -16.75 -1.81 -17.17
CA LYS A 76 -16.57 -3.22 -17.55
C LYS A 76 -17.90 -3.93 -17.89
N TYR A 77 -18.84 -3.23 -18.55
CA TYR A 77 -20.01 -3.84 -19.16
C TYR A 77 -19.75 -3.92 -20.68
N PRO A 78 -19.94 -5.09 -21.31
CA PRO A 78 -19.82 -5.17 -22.76
C PRO A 78 -20.85 -4.22 -23.37
N THR A 79 -20.39 -3.30 -24.22
CA THR A 79 -21.31 -2.44 -24.97
C THR A 79 -22.18 -3.32 -25.86
N PHE A 80 -23.41 -2.87 -26.14
CA PHE A 80 -24.34 -3.57 -27.04
C PHE A 80 -23.67 -4.01 -28.36
N LYS A 81 -22.79 -3.17 -28.91
CA LYS A 81 -21.99 -3.46 -30.11
C LYS A 81 -21.04 -4.66 -29.93
N SER A 82 -20.42 -4.81 -28.76
CA SER A 82 -19.54 -5.96 -28.46
C SER A 82 -20.33 -7.25 -28.30
N CYS A 83 -21.54 -7.19 -27.72
CA CYS A 83 -22.41 -8.35 -27.60
C CYS A 83 -22.91 -8.82 -28.97
N LEU A 84 -23.43 -7.90 -29.78
CA LEU A 84 -23.86 -8.20 -31.16
C LEU A 84 -22.74 -8.79 -32.01
N LYS A 85 -21.52 -8.23 -31.90
CA LYS A 85 -20.38 -8.75 -32.66
C LYS A 85 -20.08 -10.20 -32.27
N LYS A 86 -20.07 -10.54 -30.98
CA LYS A 86 -19.86 -11.93 -30.54
C LYS A 86 -20.93 -12.88 -31.08
N GLU A 87 -22.20 -12.48 -31.04
CA GLU A 87 -23.30 -13.31 -31.53
C GLU A 87 -23.20 -13.59 -33.03
N LEU A 88 -22.81 -12.58 -33.81
CA LEU A 88 -22.64 -12.72 -35.26
C LEU A 88 -21.45 -13.61 -35.65
N HIS A 89 -20.40 -13.69 -34.83
CA HIS A 89 -19.24 -14.55 -35.08
C HIS A 89 -19.37 -15.94 -34.45
N SER A 90 -20.45 -16.19 -33.70
CA SER A 90 -20.76 -17.49 -33.09
C SER A 90 -21.68 -18.35 -33.96
N ARG A 91 -21.99 -17.91 -35.19
CA ARG A 91 -22.64 -18.67 -36.25
C ARG A 91 -21.62 -18.99 -37.34
#